data_AF-A0A0P9HLN6-F1
#
_entry.id   AF-A0A0P9HLN6-F1
#
_cell.length_a   1.000
_cell.length_b   1.000
_cell.length_c   1.000
_cell.angle_alpha   90.00
_cell.angle_beta   90.00
_cell.angle_gamma   90.00
#
_symmetry.space_group_name_H-M   'P 1'
#
loop_
_entity.id
_entity.type
_entity.pdbx_description
1 polymer ?
#
loop_
_entity_poly.entity_id
_entity_poly.type
_entity_poly.pdbx_seq_one_letter_code
_entity_poly.pdbx_strand_id
1 'polypeptide(L)'
;AGLRPGDIVVSFGGRDVPTYAEFIRSLGLCAGTNGPVGVTYYREGRRLHTEAALSYDKLLTGLVDPTEESVRQVTDGKRSS
;
A
#
# COMPACT_ATOMS: atom_id res chain seq x y z
N ALA A 1 -10.07 8.93 -3.51
CA ALA A 1 -10.10 8.01 -4.67
C ALA A 1 -11.46 7.32 -4.88
N GLY A 2 -12.28 7.05 -3.85
CA GLY A 2 -13.62 6.43 -4.05
C GLY A 2 -13.61 4.93 -4.37
N LEU A 3 -12.46 4.27 -4.18
CA LEU A 3 -12.33 2.82 -4.17
C LEU A 3 -13.13 2.24 -3.00
N ARG A 4 -13.67 1.04 -3.19
CA ARG A 4 -14.51 0.32 -2.23
C ARG A 4 -13.97 -1.10 -2.05
N PRO A 5 -14.21 -1.73 -0.88
CA PRO A 5 -13.96 -3.16 -0.73
C PRO A 5 -14.67 -3.95 -1.84
N GLY A 6 -13.94 -4.88 -2.46
CA GLY A 6 -14.42 -5.66 -3.61
C GLY A 6 -14.02 -5.10 -4.98
N ASP A 7 -13.46 -3.89 -5.07
CA ASP A 7 -12.87 -3.41 -6.32
C ASP A 7 -11.63 -4.23 -6.69
N ILE A 8 -11.50 -4.55 -7.98
CA ILE A 8 -10.36 -5.29 -8.51
C ILE A 8 -9.48 -4.32 -9.29
N VAL A 9 -8.35 -3.93 -8.72
CA VAL A 9 -7.39 -3.05 -9.39
C VAL A 9 -6.65 -3.82 -10.49
N VAL A 10 -6.57 -3.23 -11.68
CA VAL A 10 -5.93 -3.86 -12.85
C VAL A 10 -4.83 -3.00 -13.47
N SER A 11 -4.85 -1.68 -13.22
CA SER A 11 -3.74 -0.80 -13.58
C SER A 11 -3.52 0.27 -12.51
N PHE A 12 -2.26 0.61 -12.27
CA PHE A 12 -1.84 1.59 -11.29
C PHE A 12 -0.67 2.42 -11.85
N GLY A 13 -0.79 3.75 -11.83
CA GLY A 13 0.25 4.65 -12.34
C GLY A 13 0.57 4.43 -13.83
N GLY A 14 -0.44 4.06 -14.62
CA GLY A 14 -0.28 3.76 -16.05
C GLY A 14 0.37 2.41 -16.36
N ARG A 15 0.60 1.55 -15.35
CA ARG A 15 1.15 0.20 -15.52
C ARG A 15 0.08 -0.84 -15.24
N ASP A 16 0.05 -1.93 -15.99
CA ASP A 16 -0.83 -3.06 -15.70
C ASP A 16 -0.30 -3.82 -14.47
N VAL A 17 -1.20 -4.16 -13.55
CA VAL A 17 -0.90 -4.81 -12.28
C VAL A 17 -1.76 -6.06 -12.08
N PRO A 18 -1.58 -7.11 -12.91
CA PRO A 18 -2.42 -8.30 -12.87
C PRO A 18 -2.19 -9.17 -11.62
N THR A 19 -1.14 -8.89 -10.84
CA THR A 19 -0.82 -9.62 -9.61
C THR A 19 -0.53 -8.67 -8.47
N TYR A 20 -0.66 -9.18 -7.24
CA TYR A 20 -0.34 -8.43 -6.04
C TYR A 20 1.12 -7.92 -6.02
N ALA A 21 2.07 -8.76 -6.45
CA ALA A 21 3.48 -8.37 -6.51
C ALA A 21 3.74 -7.19 -7.46
N GLU A 22 3.07 -7.19 -8.63
CA GLU A 22 3.13 -6.10 -9.60
C GLU A 22 2.50 -4.81 -9.07
N PHE A 23 1.42 -4.93 -8.31
CA PHE A 23 0.79 -3.80 -7.63
C PHE A 23 1.72 -3.16 -6.59
N ILE A 24 2.32 -3.96 -5.70
CA ILE A 24 3.26 -3.47 -4.69
C ILE A 24 4.50 -2.84 -5.34
N ARG A 25 5.04 -3.44 -6.40
CA ARG A 25 6.15 -2.85 -7.16
C ARG A 25 5.77 -1.49 -7.74
N SER A 26 4.58 -1.38 -8.33
CA SER A 26 4.09 -0.13 -8.93
C SER A 26 3.83 0.94 -7.87
N LEU A 27 3.32 0.57 -6.69
CA LEU A 27 3.21 1.46 -5.54
C LEU A 27 4.58 2.01 -5.11
N GLY A 28 5.60 1.15 -4.99
CA GLY A 28 6.95 1.56 -4.63
C GLY A 28 7.58 2.52 -5.65
N LEU A 29 7.29 2.35 -6.94
CA LEU A 29 7.76 3.26 -7.99
C LEU A 29 7.07 4.62 -7.96
N CYS A 30 5.83 4.68 -7.49
CA CYS A 30 5.08 5.93 -7.32
C CYS A 30 5.33 6.58 -5.94
N ALA A 31 5.92 5.85 -4.99
CA ALA A 31 6.26 6.38 -3.67
C ALA A 31 7.34 7.46 -3.81
N GLY A 32 6.93 8.72 -3.67
CA GLY A 32 7.82 9.89 -3.83
C GLY A 32 7.38 10.87 -4.91
N THR A 33 6.40 10.51 -5.75
CA THR A 33 5.77 11.48 -6.66
C THR A 33 4.71 12.28 -5.91
N ASN A 34 4.84 13.61 -5.85
CA ASN A 34 3.89 14.54 -5.23
C ASN A 34 2.59 14.75 -6.04
N GLY A 35 2.21 13.80 -6.90
CA GLY A 35 1.07 13.93 -7.82
C GLY A 35 0.02 12.84 -7.64
N PRO A 36 -1.24 13.10 -8.04
CA PRO A 36 -2.26 12.07 -8.11
C PRO A 36 -1.84 10.95 -9.07
N VAL A 37 -2.05 9.71 -8.66
CA VAL A 37 -1.74 8.51 -9.43
C VAL A 37 -3.04 7.93 -9.99
N GLY A 38 -3.08 7.71 -11.30
CA GLY A 38 -4.21 7.07 -11.96
C GLY A 38 -4.35 5.61 -11.56
N VAL A 39 -5.56 5.19 -11.23
CA VAL A 39 -5.92 3.81 -10.88
C VAL A 39 -7.07 3.35 -11.76
N THR A 40 -6.89 2.22 -12.41
CA THR A 40 -7.95 1.56 -13.19
C THR A 40 -8.37 0.28 -12.48
N TYR A 41 -9.68 0.11 -12.28
CA TYR A 41 -10.24 -1.00 -11.52
C TYR A 41 -11.56 -1.47 -12.10
N TYR A 42 -11.97 -2.68 -11.73
CA TYR A 42 -13.29 -3.20 -12.01
C TYR A 42 -14.17 -3.15 -10.77
N ARG A 43 -15.40 -2.68 -10.95
CA ARG A 43 -16.49 -2.77 -9.98
C ARG A 43 -17.71 -3.34 -10.69
N GLU A 44 -18.23 -4.47 -10.20
CA GLU A 44 -19.42 -5.12 -10.80
C GLU A 44 -19.27 -5.35 -12.31
N GLY A 45 -18.08 -5.77 -12.75
CA GLY A 45 -17.77 -6.01 -14.17
C GLY A 45 -17.54 -4.75 -15.02
N ARG A 46 -17.69 -3.55 -14.46
CA ARG A 46 -17.44 -2.28 -15.17
C ARG A 46 -16.03 -1.78 -14.92
N ARG A 47 -15.31 -1.45 -16.00
CA ARG A 47 -13.99 -0.81 -15.91
C ARG A 47 -14.16 0.67 -15.58
N LEU A 48 -13.54 1.10 -14.49
CA LEU A 48 -13.59 2.46 -13.96
C LEU A 48 -12.18 3.00 -13.79
N HIS A 49 -12.07 4.33 -13.77
CA HIS A 49 -10.83 5.04 -13.55
C HIS A 49 -11.00 6.08 -12.45
N THR A 50 -9.97 6.27 -11.63
CA THR A 50 -9.94 7.31 -10.60
C THR A 50 -8.50 7.78 -10.38
N GLU A 51 -8.35 8.94 -9.78
CA GLU A 51 -7.08 9.46 -9.33
C GLU A 51 -6.96 9.34 -7.80
N ALA A 52 -5.80 8.86 -7.36
CA ALA A 52 -5.49 8.67 -5.95
C ALA A 52 -4.24 9.46 -5.56
N ALA A 53 -4.39 10.35 -4.59
CA ALA A 53 -3.23 10.92 -3.90
C ALA A 53 -2.64 9.84 -2.98
N LEU A 54 -1.35 9.53 -3.15
CA LEU A 54 -0.66 8.58 -2.29
C LEU A 54 -0.22 9.30 -1.01
N SER A 55 -0.83 8.94 0.11
CA SER A 55 -0.31 9.29 1.43
C SER A 55 0.65 8.19 1.87
N TYR A 56 1.82 8.58 2.36
CA TYR A 56 2.73 7.65 3.01
C TYR A 56 2.13 7.24 4.36
N ASP A 57 1.55 6.05 4.43
CA ASP A 57 1.05 5.48 5.69
C ASP A 57 2.01 4.37 6.15
N LYS A 58 2.57 4.52 7.36
CA LYS A 58 3.64 3.66 7.90
C LYS A 58 3.24 2.17 7.98
N LEU A 59 1.94 1.89 7.97
CA LEU A 59 1.39 0.52 8.05
C LEU A 59 1.61 -0.29 6.77
N LEU A 60 1.77 0.34 5.60
CA LEU A 60 1.92 -0.36 4.31
C LEU A 60 3.35 -0.82 4.04
N THR A 61 4.37 -0.26 4.70
CA THR A 61 5.78 -0.58 4.44
C THR A 61 6.33 -1.69 5.32
N GLY A 62 5.56 -2.21 6.28
CA GLY A 62 6.06 -3.16 7.28
C GLY A 62 7.20 -2.60 8.16
N LEU A 63 7.55 -1.32 7.99
CA LEU A 63 8.41 -0.57 8.88
C LEU A 63 7.52 -0.06 10.01
N VAL A 64 7.24 -0.96 10.96
CA VAL A 64 6.98 -0.52 12.32
C VAL A 64 8.27 0.21 12.73
N ASP A 65 8.28 1.54 12.70
CA ASP A 65 9.24 2.28 13.50
C ASP A 65 9.02 1.73 14.91
N PRO A 66 9.98 1.00 15.50
CA PRO A 66 9.77 0.51 16.84
C PRO A 66 9.67 1.77 17.70
N THR A 67 8.46 2.08 18.16
CA THR A 67 8.31 3.04 19.24
C THR A 67 9.12 2.49 20.41
N GLU A 68 9.74 3.36 21.21
CA GLU A 68 10.60 2.94 22.34
C GLU A 68 9.92 1.89 23.24
N GLU A 69 8.59 1.90 23.29
CA GLU A 69 7.74 0.96 24.01
C GLU A 69 7.82 -0.48 23.48
N SER A 70 7.91 -0.67 22.15
CA SER A 70 8.05 -2.00 21.52
C SER A 70 9.46 -2.58 21.64
N VAL A 71 10.51 -1.76 21.74
CA VAL A 71 11.89 -2.24 21.98
C VAL A 71 12.05 -2.79 23.39
N ARG A 72 11.43 -2.13 24.39
CA ARG A 72 11.49 -2.56 25.81
C ARG A 72 10.89 -3.95 26.03
N GLN A 73 9.79 -4.28 25.34
CA GLN A 73 9.14 -5.60 25.49
C GLN A 73 10.02 -6.77 25.00
N VAL A 74 10.92 -6.55 24.03
CA VAL A 74 11.81 -7.60 23.52
C VAL A 74 13.05 -7.78 24.40
N THR A 75 13.53 -6.71 25.04
CA THR A 75 14.71 -6.78 25.91
C THR A 75 14.45 -7.43 27.27
N ASP A 76 13.21 -7.33 27.80
CA ASP A 76 12.85 -7.95 29.08
C ASP A 76 12.53 -9.45 28.99
N GLY A 77 12.20 -9.97 27.80
CA GLY A 77 11.89 -11.39 27.60
C GLY A 77 13.08 -12.34 27.55
N LYS A 78 14.33 -11.84 27.59
CA LYS A 78 15.56 -12.64 27.39
C LYS A 78 16.38 -12.90 28.65
N ARG A 79 15.80 -12.70 29.85
CA ARG A 79 16.39 -13.03 31.16
C ARG A 79 15.50 -14.00 31.95
N SER A 80 15.11 -15.10 31.34
CA SER A 80 14.67 -16.27 32.09
C SER A 80 14.77 -17.51 31.21
N SER A 81 16.00 -17.99 31.06
CA SER A 81 16.31 -19.40 30.89
C SER A 81 17.65 -19.71 31.52
#